data_AF-A0AA86API8-F1
#
_entry.id   AF-A0AA86API8-F1
#
_cell.length_a   1.000
_cell.length_b   1.000
_cell.length_c   1.000
_cell.angle_alpha   90.00
_cell.angle_beta   90.00
_cell.angle_gamma   90.00
#
_symmetry.space_group_name_H-M   'P 1'
#
loop_
_entity.id
_entity.type
_entity.pdbx_description
1 polymer ?
#
loop_
_entity_poly.entity_id
_entity_poly.type
_entity_poly.pdbx_seq_one_letter_code
_entity_poly.pdbx_strand_id
1 'polypeptide(L)'
;MKYITAVSALNIPFGLIQCDWHQTEMLKNNFYQIHPSNFMGAVDIFGNYGIYDNTDFFTKKGFEVSGVLVASPIRALLDILFNSIVERGVYPKHFMMRDYLFDEIDRVELSEKLNTFGEALSSGKLDMLLRWRAENEI
;
A
#
# COMPACT_ATOMS: atom_id res chain seq x y z
N MET A 1 3.36 9.81 11.25
CA MET A 1 4.14 10.15 10.02
C MET A 1 3.17 10.36 8.87
N LYS A 2 3.39 11.32 7.95
CA LYS A 2 2.46 11.58 6.84
C LYS A 2 3.05 11.10 5.51
N TYR A 3 2.32 10.28 4.75
CA TYR A 3 2.78 9.74 3.46
C TYR A 3 1.62 9.29 2.56
N ILE A 4 1.85 9.26 1.24
CA ILE A 4 0.91 8.73 0.23
C ILE A 4 0.96 7.20 0.28
N THR A 5 -0.20 6.55 0.29
CA THR A 5 -0.32 5.09 0.44
C THR A 5 -1.48 4.52 -0.39
N ALA A 6 -1.80 3.26 -0.15
CA ALA A 6 -2.88 2.51 -0.78
C ALA A 6 -2.82 2.57 -2.32
N VAL A 7 -3.96 2.59 -3.01
CA VAL A 7 -4.01 2.56 -4.48
C VAL A 7 -3.33 3.79 -5.08
N SER A 8 -3.37 4.94 -4.40
CA SER A 8 -2.62 6.13 -4.84
C SER A 8 -1.10 5.88 -4.91
N ALA A 9 -0.52 5.13 -3.98
CA ALA A 9 0.90 4.78 -4.03
C ALA A 9 1.22 3.78 -5.15
N LEU A 10 0.31 2.85 -5.46
CA LEU A 10 0.49 1.88 -6.57
C LEU A 10 0.58 2.58 -7.95
N ASN A 11 -0.01 3.77 -8.06
CA ASN A 11 0.05 4.64 -9.24
C ASN A 11 1.36 5.46 -9.34
N ILE A 12 2.24 5.36 -8.36
CA ILE A 12 3.51 6.08 -8.30
C ILE A 12 4.65 5.05 -8.50
N PRO A 13 5.55 5.26 -9.47
CA PRO A 13 6.65 4.35 -9.72
C PRO A 13 7.57 4.21 -8.50
N PHE A 14 8.01 2.97 -8.27
CA PHE A 14 8.99 2.60 -7.27
C PHE A 14 10.11 1.80 -7.94
N GLY A 15 11.23 2.46 -8.23
CA GLY A 15 12.28 1.88 -9.05
C GLY A 15 11.77 1.60 -10.47
N LEU A 16 11.80 0.33 -10.88
CA LEU A 16 11.26 -0.13 -12.17
C LEU A 16 9.78 -0.58 -12.07
N ILE A 17 9.24 -0.64 -10.85
CA ILE A 17 7.92 -1.21 -10.58
C ILE A 17 6.85 -0.12 -10.67
N GLN A 18 5.78 -0.41 -11.41
CA GLN A 18 4.53 0.36 -11.41
C GLN A 18 3.35 -0.61 -11.31
N CYS A 19 2.60 -0.56 -10.20
CA CYS A 19 1.56 -1.54 -9.90
C CYS A 19 0.16 -1.14 -10.37
N ASP A 20 -0.03 0.12 -10.77
CA ASP A 20 -1.28 0.63 -11.33
C ASP A 20 -0.98 1.63 -12.47
N TRP A 21 -1.78 1.58 -13.53
CA TRP A 21 -1.59 2.35 -14.76
C TRP A 21 -2.39 3.67 -14.80
N HIS A 22 -3.26 3.92 -13.81
CA HIS A 22 -4.10 5.12 -13.74
C HIS A 22 -3.39 6.39 -13.22
N GLN A 23 -2.05 6.41 -13.23
CA GLN A 23 -1.22 7.50 -12.74
C GLN A 23 -1.64 8.89 -13.24
N THR A 24 -1.97 8.98 -14.54
CA THR A 24 -2.31 10.27 -15.17
C THR A 24 -3.59 10.85 -14.60
N GLU A 25 -4.59 10.03 -14.30
CA GLU A 25 -5.86 10.46 -13.74
C GLU A 25 -5.70 10.92 -12.29
N MET A 26 -4.94 10.16 -11.50
CA MET A 26 -4.61 10.52 -10.11
C MET A 26 -3.92 11.89 -10.05
N LEU A 27 -2.91 12.13 -10.88
CA LEU A 27 -2.18 13.41 -10.92
C LEU A 27 -3.06 14.59 -11.32
N LYS A 28 -4.04 14.38 -12.22
CA LYS A 28 -4.96 15.46 -12.65
C LYS A 28 -5.93 15.85 -11.55
N ASN A 29 -6.42 14.89 -10.78
CA ASN A 29 -7.49 15.12 -9.82
C ASN A 29 -6.99 15.42 -8.40
N ASN A 30 -5.69 15.31 -8.13
CA ASN A 30 -5.07 15.53 -6.81
C ASN A 30 -5.71 14.72 -5.66
N PHE A 31 -6.35 13.59 -5.98
CA PHE A 31 -6.95 12.70 -4.98
C PHE A 31 -5.96 11.62 -4.57
N TYR A 32 -5.25 11.89 -3.47
CA TYR A 32 -4.31 10.96 -2.86
C TYR A 32 -4.89 10.36 -1.59
N GLN A 33 -4.71 9.06 -1.43
CA GLN A 33 -4.86 8.37 -0.15
C GLN A 33 -3.60 8.63 0.68
N ILE A 34 -3.77 9.33 1.80
CA ILE A 34 -2.69 9.84 2.64
C ILE A 34 -2.93 9.40 4.07
N HIS A 35 -1.96 8.72 4.66
CA HIS A 35 -1.95 8.45 6.10
C HIS A 35 -1.41 9.64 6.90
N PRO A 36 -1.94 9.95 8.10
CA PRO A 36 -3.20 9.48 8.70
C PRO A 36 -4.38 10.43 8.36
N SER A 37 -4.41 11.05 7.18
CA SER A 37 -5.35 12.12 6.86
C SER A 37 -6.71 11.60 6.42
N ASN A 38 -6.75 10.85 5.33
CA ASN A 38 -7.97 10.29 4.73
C ASN A 38 -7.86 8.77 4.51
N PHE A 39 -6.75 8.18 4.93
CA PHE A 39 -6.50 6.75 4.91
C PHE A 39 -5.69 6.37 6.14
N MET A 40 -5.94 5.21 6.74
CA MET A 40 -5.16 4.75 7.90
C MET A 40 -4.30 3.56 7.50
N GLY A 41 -2.98 3.73 7.51
CA GLY A 41 -1.99 2.70 7.21
C GLY A 41 -1.41 2.06 8.46
N ALA A 42 -0.62 1.01 8.26
CA ALA A 42 -0.12 0.07 9.27
C ALA A 42 1.17 0.55 9.98
N VAL A 43 1.29 1.84 10.27
CA VAL A 43 2.52 2.43 10.87
C VAL A 43 2.84 1.80 12.22
N ASP A 44 1.82 1.46 13.01
CA ASP A 44 2.02 0.88 14.34
C ASP A 44 2.65 -0.53 14.30
N ILE A 45 2.55 -1.22 13.15
CA ILE A 45 3.10 -2.57 12.95
C ILE A 45 4.44 -2.51 12.23
N PHE A 46 4.53 -1.70 11.16
CA PHE A 46 5.69 -1.71 10.26
C PHE A 46 6.61 -0.50 10.41
N GLY A 47 6.27 0.47 11.26
CA GLY A 47 7.03 1.70 11.42
C GLY A 47 7.27 2.40 10.07
N ASN A 48 8.55 2.65 9.77
CA ASN A 48 8.99 3.31 8.53
C ASN A 48 9.30 2.35 7.38
N TYR A 49 9.05 1.04 7.53
CA TYR A 49 9.30 0.08 6.46
C TYR A 49 8.55 0.46 5.18
N GLY A 50 9.28 0.43 4.06
CA GLY A 50 8.77 0.70 2.72
C GLY A 50 8.35 2.14 2.49
N ILE A 51 8.70 3.09 3.36
CA ILE A 51 8.39 4.51 3.15
C ILE A 51 9.64 5.23 2.63
N TYR A 52 9.50 5.93 1.51
CA TYR A 52 10.60 6.59 0.83
C TYR A 52 10.21 7.99 0.37
N ASP A 53 11.21 8.86 0.20
CA ASP A 53 11.02 10.19 -0.37
C ASP A 53 10.93 10.08 -1.90
N ASN A 54 9.84 10.59 -2.47
CA ASN A 54 9.62 10.64 -3.91
C ASN A 54 9.36 12.07 -4.41
N THR A 55 9.90 13.07 -3.72
CA THR A 55 9.77 14.50 -4.09
C THR A 55 10.19 14.74 -5.54
N ASP A 56 11.29 14.13 -5.98
CA ASP A 56 11.82 14.29 -7.34
C ASP A 56 10.81 13.91 -8.44
N PHE A 57 10.00 12.87 -8.22
CA PHE A 57 8.97 12.47 -9.17
C PHE A 57 7.92 13.56 -9.34
N PHE A 58 7.42 14.13 -8.24
CA PHE A 58 6.42 15.19 -8.27
C PHE A 58 6.98 16.49 -8.85
N THR A 59 8.21 16.86 -8.48
CA THR A 59 8.90 18.02 -9.06
C THR A 59 9.04 17.89 -10.58
N LYS A 60 9.44 16.70 -11.08
CA LYS A 60 9.51 16.43 -12.53
C LYS A 60 8.16 16.49 -13.24
N LYS A 61 7.05 16.30 -12.51
CA LYS A 61 5.68 16.45 -13.02
C LYS A 61 5.14 17.88 -12.89
N GLY A 62 5.95 18.83 -12.43
CA GLY A 62 5.60 20.25 -12.35
C GLY A 62 4.92 20.66 -11.04
N PHE A 63 4.97 19.83 -10.00
CA PHE A 63 4.44 20.18 -8.69
C PHE A 63 5.52 20.86 -7.84
N GLU A 64 5.20 22.00 -7.24
CA GLU A 64 6.06 22.68 -6.26
C GLU A 64 5.81 22.09 -4.87
N VAL A 65 6.52 21.00 -4.56
CA VAL A 65 6.38 20.26 -3.30
C VAL A 65 7.73 19.99 -2.65
N SER A 66 7.75 19.91 -1.32
CA SER A 66 8.94 19.54 -0.54
C SER A 66 8.60 18.35 0.36
N GLY A 67 9.36 17.26 0.26
CA GLY A 67 9.25 16.12 1.17
C GLY A 67 7.98 15.30 0.96
N VAL A 68 7.83 14.69 -0.22
CA VAL A 68 6.71 13.80 -0.52
C VAL A 68 7.08 12.37 -0.19
N LEU A 69 6.68 11.90 0.98
CA LEU A 69 6.82 10.50 1.38
C LEU A 69 5.75 9.64 0.72
N VAL A 70 6.15 8.48 0.19
CA VAL A 70 5.29 7.51 -0.50
C VAL A 70 5.58 6.10 0.01
N ALA A 71 4.56 5.25 0.07
CA ALA A 71 4.69 3.83 0.36
C ALA A 71 5.19 3.06 -0.87
N SER A 72 6.12 2.12 -0.69
CA SER A 72 6.48 1.11 -1.68
C SER A 72 5.26 0.23 -2.00
N PRO A 73 5.27 -0.52 -3.12
CA PRO A 73 4.15 -1.40 -3.47
C PRO A 73 3.74 -2.37 -2.36
N ILE A 74 4.72 -3.04 -1.73
CA ILE A 74 4.45 -3.96 -0.60
C ILE A 74 3.87 -3.17 0.58
N ARG A 75 4.42 -2.00 0.92
CA ARG A 75 3.89 -1.20 2.03
C ARG A 75 2.46 -0.70 1.76
N ALA A 76 2.18 -0.26 0.54
CA ALA A 76 0.85 0.19 0.13
C ALA A 76 -0.18 -0.94 0.23
N LEU A 77 0.19 -2.15 -0.18
CA LEU A 77 -0.62 -3.36 -0.03
C LEU A 77 -0.91 -3.66 1.45
N LEU A 78 0.11 -3.66 2.31
CA LEU A 78 -0.05 -3.87 3.75
C LEU A 78 -0.96 -2.82 4.39
N ASP A 79 -0.85 -1.56 3.96
CA ASP A 79 -1.73 -0.49 4.42
C ASP A 79 -3.19 -0.70 3.97
N ILE A 80 -3.44 -1.22 2.76
CA ILE A 80 -4.79 -1.58 2.29
C ILE A 80 -5.40 -2.69 3.13
N LEU A 81 -4.62 -3.75 3.39
CA LEU A 81 -5.07 -4.86 4.22
C LEU A 81 -5.32 -4.41 5.66
N PHE A 82 -4.46 -3.58 6.22
CA PHE A 82 -4.64 -2.99 7.54
C PHE A 82 -5.91 -2.15 7.64
N ASN A 83 -6.11 -1.22 6.71
CA ASN A 83 -7.32 -0.39 6.71
C ASN A 83 -8.60 -1.24 6.62
N SER A 84 -8.58 -2.29 5.81
CA SER A 84 -9.74 -3.16 5.63
C SER A 84 -10.00 -4.06 6.84
N ILE A 85 -8.98 -4.80 7.27
CA ILE A 85 -9.11 -5.86 8.28
C ILE A 85 -9.09 -5.27 9.70
N VAL A 86 -8.20 -4.31 9.97
CA VAL A 86 -7.99 -3.78 11.32
C VAL A 86 -8.95 -2.64 11.62
N GLU A 87 -8.95 -1.61 10.78
CA GLU A 87 -9.72 -0.37 11.02
C GLU A 87 -11.20 -0.55 10.73
N ARG A 88 -11.53 -1.21 9.61
CA ARG A 88 -12.91 -1.38 9.15
C ARG A 88 -13.53 -2.71 9.56
N GLY A 89 -12.72 -3.71 9.92
CA GLY A 89 -13.21 -5.04 10.31
C GLY A 89 -13.89 -5.80 9.15
N VAL A 90 -13.48 -5.55 7.91
CA VAL A 90 -14.09 -6.16 6.71
C VAL A 90 -13.05 -6.90 5.86
N TYR A 91 -13.51 -7.99 5.24
CA TYR A 91 -12.70 -8.71 4.27
C TYR A 91 -12.39 -7.82 3.04
N PRO A 92 -11.13 -7.67 2.60
CA PRO A 92 -10.70 -6.75 1.54
C PRO A 92 -11.07 -7.24 0.12
N LYS A 93 -12.35 -7.49 -0.16
CA LYS A 93 -12.84 -7.97 -1.48
C LYS A 93 -12.49 -7.08 -2.66
N HIS A 94 -12.31 -5.79 -2.39
CA HIS A 94 -12.05 -4.75 -3.39
C HIS A 94 -10.59 -4.70 -3.84
N PHE A 95 -9.72 -5.50 -3.22
CA PHE A 95 -8.30 -5.49 -3.50
C PHE A 95 -7.80 -6.93 -3.63
N MET A 96 -7.64 -7.39 -4.88
CA MET A 96 -6.98 -8.65 -5.20
C MET A 96 -5.78 -8.35 -6.09
N MET A 97 -4.65 -9.02 -5.85
CA MET A 97 -3.40 -8.75 -6.55
C MET A 97 -3.49 -8.96 -8.06
N ARG A 98 -4.31 -9.91 -8.51
CA ARG A 98 -4.55 -10.15 -9.94
C ARG A 98 -5.14 -8.94 -10.70
N ASP A 99 -5.71 -7.98 -9.98
CA ASP A 99 -6.29 -6.77 -10.55
C ASP A 99 -5.23 -5.66 -10.73
N TYR A 100 -3.96 -5.92 -10.37
CA TYR A 100 -2.85 -4.99 -10.37
C TYR A 100 -1.59 -5.60 -11.00
N LEU A 101 -0.63 -4.74 -11.40
CA LEU A 101 0.63 -5.14 -12.02
C LEU A 101 1.68 -5.48 -10.95
N PHE A 102 1.46 -6.57 -10.22
CA PHE A 102 2.34 -7.03 -9.13
C PHE A 102 3.38 -8.07 -9.58
N ASP A 103 3.60 -8.28 -10.87
CA ASP A 103 4.48 -9.34 -11.38
C ASP A 103 5.94 -9.21 -10.91
N GLU A 104 6.39 -7.99 -10.68
CA GLU A 104 7.78 -7.69 -10.29
C GLU A 104 7.99 -7.56 -8.77
N ILE A 105 6.96 -7.79 -7.94
CA ILE A 105 7.16 -7.67 -6.49
C ILE A 105 7.86 -8.90 -5.92
N ASP A 106 8.68 -8.66 -4.89
CA ASP A 106 9.29 -9.73 -4.12
C ASP A 106 8.22 -10.45 -3.28
N ARG A 107 7.81 -11.63 -3.75
CA ARG A 107 6.81 -12.47 -3.07
C ARG A 107 7.33 -13.07 -1.75
N VAL A 108 8.65 -13.27 -1.63
CA VAL A 108 9.24 -13.77 -0.38
C VAL A 108 9.14 -12.68 0.68
N GLU A 109 9.56 -11.46 0.35
CA GLU A 109 9.43 -10.31 1.24
C GLU A 109 7.97 -10.05 1.63
N LEU A 110 7.06 -10.08 0.65
CA LEU A 110 5.63 -9.90 0.94
C LEU A 110 5.10 -10.97 1.90
N SER A 111 5.46 -12.25 1.70
CA SER A 111 5.06 -13.34 2.58
C SER A 111 5.57 -13.14 4.01
N GLU A 112 6.83 -12.72 4.17
CA GLU A 112 7.41 -12.39 5.49
C GLU A 112 6.64 -11.26 6.17
N LYS A 113 6.32 -10.17 5.45
CA LYS A 113 5.55 -9.06 6.03
C LYS A 113 4.12 -9.45 6.40
N LEU A 114 3.50 -10.35 5.63
CA LEU A 114 2.18 -10.88 5.96
C LEU A 114 2.21 -11.79 7.19
N ASN A 115 3.30 -12.52 7.43
CA ASN A 115 3.49 -13.26 8.68
C ASN A 115 3.57 -12.30 9.88
N THR A 116 4.43 -11.27 9.80
CA THR A 116 4.50 -10.22 10.83
C THR A 116 3.15 -9.54 11.04
N PHE A 117 2.39 -9.30 9.96
CA PHE A 117 1.05 -8.74 10.08
C PHE A 117 0.13 -9.68 10.88
N GLY A 118 0.12 -10.96 10.53
CA GLY A 118 -0.73 -11.97 11.17
C GLY A 118 -0.45 -12.13 12.66
N GLU A 119 0.80 -12.03 13.10
CA GLU A 119 1.20 -12.08 14.51
C GLU A 119 0.56 -10.95 15.36
N ALA A 120 0.24 -9.81 14.73
CA ALA A 120 -0.39 -8.67 15.38
C ALA A 120 -1.94 -8.74 15.40
N LEU A 121 -2.55 -9.74 14.76
CA LEU A 121 -4.01 -9.83 14.58
C LEU A 121 -4.67 -10.75 15.61
N SER A 122 -5.87 -10.36 16.05
CA SER A 122 -6.81 -11.27 16.74
C SER A 122 -7.30 -12.37 15.80
N SER A 123 -7.72 -13.53 16.33
CA SER A 123 -8.15 -14.71 15.55
C SER A 123 -9.08 -14.40 14.37
N GLY A 124 -10.19 -13.67 14.60
CA GLY A 124 -11.13 -13.35 13.51
C GLY A 124 -10.55 -12.45 12.41
N LYS A 125 -9.59 -11.59 12.74
CA LYS A 125 -8.87 -10.75 11.76
C LYS A 125 -7.79 -11.55 11.03
N LEU A 126 -7.13 -12.46 11.74
CA LEU A 126 -6.16 -13.39 11.17
C LEU A 126 -6.82 -14.29 10.11
N ASP A 127 -8.03 -14.81 10.37
CA ASP A 127 -8.76 -15.63 9.40
C ASP A 127 -9.04 -14.88 8.09
N MET A 128 -9.37 -13.58 8.17
CA MET A 128 -9.55 -12.74 6.98
C MET A 128 -8.24 -12.58 6.20
N LEU A 129 -7.12 -12.39 6.90
CA LEU A 129 -5.80 -12.28 6.28
C LEU A 129 -5.40 -13.60 5.59
N LEU A 130 -5.53 -14.74 6.28
CA LEU A 130 -5.20 -16.06 5.76
C LEU A 130 -6.04 -16.41 4.53
N ARG A 131 -7.34 -16.09 4.57
CA ARG A 131 -8.21 -16.24 3.40
C ARG A 131 -7.73 -15.39 2.23
N TRP A 132 -7.43 -14.11 2.47
CA TRP A 132 -6.95 -13.22 1.42
C TRP A 132 -5.65 -13.73 0.79
N ARG A 133 -4.71 -14.21 1.61
CA ARG A 133 -3.46 -14.83 1.14
C ARG A 133 -3.70 -16.02 0.23
N ALA A 134 -4.58 -16.94 0.64
CA ALA A 134 -4.93 -18.11 -0.15
C ALA A 134 -5.55 -17.73 -1.51
N GLU A 135 -6.44 -16.74 -1.54
CA GLU A 135 -7.06 -16.23 -2.77
C GLU A 135 -6.06 -15.48 -3.69
N ASN A 136 -4.90 -15.07 -3.18
CA ASN A 136 -3.84 -14.36 -3.91
C ASN A 136 -2.55 -15.20 -4.12
N GLU A 137 -2.60 -16.48 -3.77
CA GLU A 137 -1.50 -17.44 -3.95
C GLU A 137 -0.17 -16.98 -3.29
N ILE A 138 -0.24 -16.59 -2.01
CA ILE A 138 0.92 -16.17 -1.17
C ILE A 138 1.13 -17.01 0.08
#